data_AF-A0A3P1SV41-F1
#
_entry.id   AF-A0A3P1SV41-F1
#
_cell.length_a   1.000
_cell.length_b   1.000
_cell.length_c   1.000
_cell.angle_alpha   90.00
_cell.angle_beta   90.00
_cell.angle_gamma   90.00
#
_symmetry.space_group_name_H-M   'P 1'
#
loop_
_entity.id
_entity.type
_entity.pdbx_description
1 polymer ?
#
loop_
_entity_poly.entity_id
_entity_poly.type
_entity_poly.pdbx_seq_one_letter_code
_entity_poly.pdbx_strand_id
1 'polypeptide(L)'
;MINANIDFQKPFASIQALMGLQTAAITKTVELQKLSGEQLANFFKVEAEKAQQLKSPEEFVQFNVESNKALFELLKVQGEAFTSLAKLSGEQAIAEIQKMAV
;
A
#
# COMPACT_ATOMS: atom_id res chain seq x y z
N MET A 1 26.61 18.94 -42.02
CA MET A 1 25.32 19.00 -41.30
C MET A 1 25.10 17.65 -40.67
N ILE A 2 25.11 17.55 -39.34
CA ILE A 2 24.73 16.31 -38.66
C ILE A 2 23.21 16.28 -38.65
N ASN A 3 22.60 15.51 -39.55
CA ASN A 3 21.21 15.12 -39.40
C ASN A 3 21.15 14.06 -38.30
N ALA A 4 21.05 14.50 -37.04
CA ALA A 4 20.63 13.63 -35.96
C ALA A 4 19.13 13.41 -36.14
N ASN A 5 18.76 12.29 -36.76
CA ASN A 5 17.37 11.85 -36.82
C ASN A 5 16.99 11.40 -35.40
N ILE A 6 16.52 12.34 -34.56
CA ILE A 6 16.12 12.05 -33.19
C ILE A 6 14.89 11.13 -33.27
N ASP A 7 15.04 9.90 -32.80
CA ASP A 7 13.94 8.93 -32.71
C ASP A 7 13.09 9.23 -31.47
N PHE A 8 11.93 9.86 -31.70
CA PHE A 8 10.96 10.19 -30.66
C PHE A 8 10.04 9.01 -30.27
N GLN A 9 10.07 7.89 -30.99
CA GLN A 9 9.19 6.76 -30.70
C GLN A 9 9.53 6.10 -29.36
N LYS A 10 10.82 5.93 -29.06
CA LYS A 10 11.29 5.35 -27.78
C LYS A 10 10.93 6.20 -26.56
N PRO A 11 11.21 7.53 -26.51
CA PRO A 11 10.75 8.38 -25.42
C PRO A 11 9.23 8.36 -25.24
N PHE A 12 8.46 8.39 -26.33
CA PHE A 12 6.99 8.38 -26.25
C PHE A 12 6.45 7.07 -25.66
N ALA A 13 6.95 5.92 -26.12
CA ALA A 13 6.58 4.61 -25.59
C ALA A 13 6.92 4.47 -24.11
N SER A 14 8.09 4.99 -23.69
CA SER A 14 8.53 4.94 -22.29
C SER A 14 7.68 5.83 -21.39
N ILE A 15 7.30 7.03 -21.86
CA ILE A 15 6.36 7.91 -21.13
C ILE A 15 5.00 7.22 -20.97
N GLN A 16 4.49 6.59 -22.03
CA GLN A 16 3.23 5.84 -21.98
C GLN A 16 3.32 4.68 -20.97
N ALA A 17 4.44 3.95 -20.95
CA ALA A 17 4.69 2.88 -19.99
C ALA A 17 4.73 3.42 -18.54
N LEU A 18 5.43 4.53 -18.30
CA LEU A 18 5.49 5.20 -16.99
C LEU A 18 4.10 5.66 -16.51
N MET A 19 3.28 6.23 -17.40
CA MET A 19 1.89 6.57 -17.09
C MET A 19 1.09 5.33 -16.70
N GLY A 20 1.24 4.22 -17.43
CA GLY A 20 0.60 2.94 -17.11
C GLY A 20 1.02 2.40 -15.74
N LEU A 21 2.31 2.45 -15.42
CA LEU A 21 2.85 2.07 -14.11
C LEU A 21 2.28 2.96 -12.99
N GLN A 22 2.20 4.27 -13.22
CA GLN A 22 1.62 5.22 -12.26
C GLN A 22 0.14 4.92 -12.00
N THR A 23 -0.66 4.71 -13.06
CA THR A 23 -2.07 4.32 -12.92
C THR A 23 -2.21 3.02 -12.14
N ALA A 24 -1.41 1.99 -12.46
CA ALA A 24 -1.45 0.72 -11.75
C ALA A 24 -1.09 0.87 -10.26
N ALA A 25 -0.09 1.68 -9.93
CA ALA A 25 0.30 1.95 -8.55
C ALA A 25 -0.80 2.68 -7.77
N ILE A 26 -1.47 3.67 -8.40
CA ILE A 26 -2.61 4.39 -7.81
C ILE A 26 -3.77 3.42 -7.55
N THR A 27 -4.15 2.61 -8.55
CA THR A 27 -5.25 1.64 -8.41
C THR A 27 -4.97 0.68 -7.25
N LYS A 28 -3.78 0.08 -7.19
CA LYS A 28 -3.40 -0.82 -6.11
C LYS A 28 -3.36 -0.12 -4.74
N THR A 29 -2.95 1.14 -4.70
CA THR A 29 -2.98 1.93 -3.46
C THR A 29 -4.40 2.10 -2.95
N VAL A 30 -5.36 2.42 -3.83
CA VAL A 30 -6.78 2.55 -3.47
C VAL A 30 -7.36 1.21 -3.00
N GLU A 31 -7.03 0.11 -3.68
CA GLU A 31 -7.44 -1.24 -3.26
C GLU A 31 -6.93 -1.59 -1.86
N LEU A 32 -5.64 -1.33 -1.59
CA LEU A 32 -5.06 -1.53 -0.26
C LEU A 32 -5.72 -0.64 0.79
N GLN A 33 -5.97 0.64 0.49
CA GLN A 33 -6.67 1.54 1.41
C GLN A 33 -8.07 1.04 1.77
N LYS A 34 -8.81 0.55 0.78
CA LYS A 34 -10.14 -0.03 0.99
C LYS A 34 -10.05 -1.27 1.89
N LEU A 35 -9.17 -2.22 1.57
CA LEU A 35 -8.98 -3.43 2.35
C LEU A 35 -8.58 -3.11 3.79
N SER A 36 -7.60 -2.21 3.98
CA SER A 36 -7.15 -1.75 5.29
C SER A 36 -8.29 -1.13 6.10
N GLY A 37 -9.12 -0.29 5.46
CA GLY A 37 -10.30 0.30 6.08
C GLY A 37 -11.34 -0.74 6.50
N GLU A 38 -11.63 -1.71 5.65
CA GLU A 38 -12.56 -2.82 5.95
C GLU A 38 -12.05 -3.67 7.13
N GLN A 39 -10.75 -3.99 7.14
CA GLN A 39 -10.13 -4.74 8.24
C GLN A 39 -10.16 -3.98 9.56
N LEU A 40 -9.87 -2.67 9.55
CA LEU A 40 -9.95 -1.82 10.75
C LEU A 40 -11.38 -1.70 11.27
N ALA A 41 -12.35 -1.48 10.39
CA ALA A 41 -13.75 -1.42 10.77
C ALA A 41 -14.22 -2.74 11.41
N ASN A 42 -13.84 -3.87 10.81
CA ASN A 42 -14.17 -5.18 11.37
C ASN A 42 -13.47 -5.43 12.72
N PHE A 43 -12.20 -5.04 12.85
CA PHE A 43 -11.47 -5.11 14.11
C PHE A 43 -12.22 -4.36 15.22
N PHE A 44 -12.54 -3.08 15.01
CA PHE A 44 -13.25 -2.30 16.02
C PHE A 44 -14.64 -2.83 16.34
N LYS A 45 -15.36 -3.37 15.36
CA LYS A 45 -16.67 -4.00 15.59
C LYS A 45 -16.54 -5.19 16.55
N VAL A 46 -15.61 -6.11 16.28
CA VAL A 46 -15.37 -7.30 17.11
C VAL A 46 -14.91 -6.91 18.51
N GLU A 47 -14.00 -5.95 18.62
CA GLU A 47 -13.49 -5.50 19.92
C GLU A 47 -14.59 -4.77 20.73
N ALA A 48 -15.49 -4.02 20.09
CA ALA A 48 -16.63 -3.41 20.76
C ALA A 48 -17.62 -4.46 21.31
N GLU A 49 -17.86 -5.55 20.58
CA GLU A 49 -18.71 -6.66 21.03
C GLU A 49 -18.09 -7.38 22.24
N LYS A 50 -16.77 -7.61 22.22
CA LYS A 50 -16.03 -8.20 23.35
C LYS A 50 -16.03 -7.29 24.58
N ALA A 51 -15.86 -5.98 24.39
CA ALA A 51 -15.82 -5.01 25.47
C ALA A 51 -17.13 -4.99 26.30
N GLN A 52 -18.27 -5.27 25.67
CA GLN A 52 -19.57 -5.37 26.35
C GLN A 52 -19.69 -6.57 27.29
N GLN A 53 -18.83 -7.57 27.14
CA GLN A 53 -18.88 -8.82 27.91
C GLN A 53 -17.97 -8.81 29.14
N LEU A 54 -17.16 -7.75 29.31
CA LEU A 54 -16.21 -7.60 30.41
C LEU A 54 -16.95 -7.33 31.72
N LYS A 55 -16.56 -8.02 32.80
CA LYS A 55 -17.27 -8.00 34.09
C LYS A 55 -16.41 -7.47 35.23
N SER A 56 -15.09 -7.37 35.06
CA SER A 56 -14.20 -6.85 36.10
C SER A 56 -13.14 -5.86 35.57
N PRO A 57 -12.55 -5.05 36.45
CA PRO A 57 -11.41 -4.21 36.11
C PRO A 57 -10.21 -5.00 35.58
N GLU A 58 -9.93 -6.18 36.12
CA GLU A 58 -8.83 -7.04 35.67
C GLU A 58 -9.05 -7.52 34.23
N GLU A 59 -10.27 -8.00 33.91
CA GLU A 59 -10.65 -8.38 32.55
C GLU A 59 -10.54 -7.20 31.58
N PHE A 60 -10.91 -5.99 32.03
CA PHE A 60 -10.78 -4.78 31.23
C PHE A 60 -9.31 -4.44 30.92
N VAL A 61 -8.42 -4.51 31.91
CA VAL A 61 -6.98 -4.26 31.69
C VAL A 61 -6.40 -5.28 30.72
N GLN A 62 -6.70 -6.58 30.91
CA GLN A 62 -6.21 -7.64 30.03
C GLN A 62 -6.71 -7.45 28.60
N PHE A 63 -8.01 -7.18 28.43
CA PHE A 63 -8.60 -6.86 27.13
C PHE A 63 -7.85 -5.72 26.44
N ASN A 64 -7.63 -4.59 27.11
CA ASN A 64 -6.96 -3.44 26.49
C ASN A 64 -5.54 -3.76 26.02
N VAL A 65 -4.78 -4.56 26.78
CA VAL A 65 -3.42 -4.97 26.39
C VAL A 65 -3.47 -5.86 25.14
N GLU A 66 -4.37 -6.84 25.13
CA GLU A 66 -4.52 -7.77 24.01
C GLU A 66 -5.04 -7.07 22.74
N SER A 67 -6.08 -6.23 22.85
CA SER A 67 -6.62 -5.46 21.73
C SER A 67 -5.58 -4.52 21.14
N ASN A 68 -4.81 -3.79 21.97
CA ASN A 68 -3.78 -2.89 21.45
C ASN A 68 -2.65 -3.64 20.75
N LYS A 69 -2.26 -4.82 21.24
CA LYS A 69 -1.29 -5.67 20.56
C LYS A 69 -1.82 -6.16 19.21
N ALA A 70 -3.07 -6.60 19.15
CA ALA A 70 -3.71 -7.02 17.92
C ALA A 70 -3.85 -5.88 16.91
N LEU A 71 -4.24 -4.68 17.37
CA LEU A 71 -4.30 -3.47 16.55
C LEU A 71 -2.93 -3.10 15.99
N PHE A 72 -1.88 -3.17 16.81
CA PHE A 72 -0.51 -2.89 16.38
C PHE A 72 -0.08 -3.84 15.26
N GLU A 73 -0.28 -5.15 15.42
CA GLU A 73 0.07 -6.11 14.37
C GLU A 73 -0.76 -5.91 13.09
N LEU A 74 -2.05 -5.59 13.21
CA LEU A 74 -2.89 -5.25 12.06
C LEU A 74 -2.32 -4.06 11.28
N LEU A 75 -2.00 -2.96 11.99
CA LEU A 75 -1.46 -1.75 11.37
C LEU A 75 -0.08 -1.98 10.76
N LYS A 76 0.75 -2.79 11.41
CA LYS A 76 2.07 -3.18 10.90
C LYS A 76 1.96 -3.93 9.57
N VAL A 77 1.10 -4.95 9.50
CA VAL A 77 0.87 -5.71 8.26
C VAL A 77 0.36 -4.80 7.13
N GLN A 78 -0.56 -3.87 7.44
CA GLN A 78 -1.02 -2.88 6.46
C GLN A 78 0.13 -2.00 5.97
N GLY A 79 0.97 -1.50 6.89
CA GLY A 79 2.16 -0.72 6.54
C GLY A 79 3.14 -1.47 5.64
N GLU A 80 3.45 -2.73 5.98
CA GLU A 80 4.33 -3.60 5.18
C GLU A 80 3.79 -3.83 3.76
N ALA A 81 2.46 -3.95 3.59
CA ALA A 81 1.83 -4.06 2.28
C ALA A 81 2.03 -2.78 1.44
N PHE A 82 1.84 -1.59 2.03
CA PHE A 82 2.10 -0.32 1.35
C PHE A 82 3.59 -0.13 1.01
N THR A 83 4.49 -0.46 1.93
CA THR A 83 5.94 -0.41 1.67
C THR A 83 6.34 -1.33 0.52
N SER A 84 5.78 -2.54 0.47
CA SER A 84 6.03 -3.51 -0.60
C SER A 84 5.52 -3.00 -1.95
N LEU A 85 4.32 -2.41 -2.00
CA LEU A 85 3.79 -1.79 -3.21
C LEU A 85 4.68 -0.63 -3.69
N ALA A 86 5.10 0.25 -2.78
CA ALA A 86 5.97 1.37 -3.11
C ALA A 86 7.31 0.91 -3.68
N LYS A 87 7.92 -0.11 -3.05
CA LYS A 87 9.17 -0.71 -3.53
C LYS A 87 9.02 -1.26 -4.95
N LEU A 88 8.03 -2.12 -5.18
CA LEU A 88 7.80 -2.75 -6.49
C LEU A 88 7.53 -1.69 -7.57
N SER A 89 6.68 -0.70 -7.27
CA SER A 89 6.34 0.36 -8.22
C SER A 89 7.56 1.22 -8.56
N GLY A 90 8.41 1.51 -7.56
CA GLY A 90 9.67 2.23 -7.75
C GLY A 90 10.68 1.45 -8.60
N GLU A 91 10.86 0.15 -8.33
CA GLU A 91 11.73 -0.72 -9.13
C GLU A 91 11.28 -0.79 -10.59
N GLN A 92 9.97 -0.90 -10.84
CA GLN A 92 9.41 -0.89 -12.19
C GLN A 92 9.62 0.44 -12.91
N ALA A 93 9.42 1.56 -12.22
CA ALA A 93 9.64 2.89 -12.79
C ALA A 93 11.12 3.13 -13.12
N ILE A 94 12.05 2.74 -12.23
CA ILE A 94 13.49 2.84 -12.48
C ILE A 94 13.89 1.99 -13.69
N ALA A 95 13.39 0.75 -13.78
CA ALA A 95 13.66 -0.12 -14.91
C ALA A 95 13.18 0.50 -16.24
N GLU A 96 12.04 1.18 -16.25
CA GLU A 96 11.55 1.87 -17.45
C GLU A 96 12.39 3.11 -17.80
N ILE A 97 12.79 3.91 -16.80
CA ILE A 97 13.69 5.05 -17.00
C ILE A 97 15.04 4.61 -17.56
N GLN A 98 15.57 3.48 -17.09
CA GLN A 98 16.84 2.94 -17.60
C GLN A 98 16.75 2.57 -19.09
N LYS A 99 15.60 2.12 -19.59
CA LYS A 99 15.39 1.87 -21.02
C LYS A 99 15.40 3.16 -21.86
N MET A 100 15.13 4.31 -21.26
CA MET A 100 15.21 5.62 -21.92
C MET A 100 16.64 6.14 -22.05
N ALA A 101 17.56 5.68 -21.19
CA ALA A 101 18.94 6.11 -21.15
C ALA A 101 19.87 5.37 -22.15
N VAL A 102 19.33 4.38 -22.88
CA VAL A 102 20.04 3.52 -23.84
C VAL A 102 19.33 3.55 -25.21
#